data_AF-A0A9Q1FTY2-F1
#
_entry.id   AF-A0A9Q1FTY2-F1
#
_cell.length_a   1.000
_cell.length_b   1.000
_cell.length_c   1.000
_cell.angle_alpha   90.00
_cell.angle_beta   90.00
_cell.angle_gamma   90.00
#
_symmetry.space_group_name_H-M   'P 1'
#
loop_
_entity.id
_entity.type
_entity.pdbx_description
1 polymer ?
#
loop_
_entity_poly.entity_id
_entity_poly.type
_entity_poly.pdbx_seq_one_letter_code
_entity_poly.pdbx_strand_id
1 'polypeptide(L)'
;MADDHADADQSMEGPTPVSENPHAEYGLTENVQRIAENEKSNAEKISKQKVDLQSLPTRAYLDQTVVPILLQGLSVLAKERPPNPIEFLAAYLLKNKSQFEDRN
;
A
#
# COMPACT_ATOMS: atom_id res chain seq x y z
N MET A 1 15.63 -71.64 -21.97
CA MET A 1 15.54 -70.17 -22.02
C MET A 1 15.50 -69.83 -23.50
N ALA A 2 14.35 -69.87 -24.18
CA ALA A 2 13.26 -68.87 -24.19
C ALA A 2 13.82 -67.49 -24.62
N ASP A 3 13.44 -66.80 -25.70
CA ASP A 3 12.44 -66.99 -26.77
C ASP A 3 12.85 -66.12 -28.00
N ASP A 4 12.18 -66.38 -29.12
CA ASP A 4 12.33 -65.94 -30.51
C ASP A 4 11.46 -64.69 -30.86
N HIS A 5 11.86 -63.89 -31.89
CA HIS A 5 11.04 -63.01 -32.79
C HIS A 5 10.08 -61.94 -32.18
N ALA A 6 9.62 -60.84 -32.81
CA ALA A 6 9.74 -60.20 -34.13
C ALA A 6 9.32 -58.70 -34.00
N ASP A 7 9.72 -57.90 -34.99
CA ASP A 7 9.04 -56.78 -35.67
C ASP A 7 7.71 -56.19 -35.12
N ALA A 8 7.63 -54.84 -35.02
CA ALA A 8 6.47 -54.05 -35.45
C ALA A 8 6.72 -52.53 -35.36
N ASP A 9 6.69 -51.89 -36.54
CA ASP A 9 6.48 -50.47 -36.82
C ASP A 9 5.16 -49.92 -36.21
N GLN A 10 5.17 -48.67 -35.71
CA GLN A 10 4.13 -47.64 -35.97
C GLN A 10 4.25 -46.38 -35.09
N SER A 11 4.53 -45.26 -35.76
CA SER A 11 3.84 -43.96 -35.70
C SER A 11 3.07 -43.55 -34.42
N MET A 12 3.35 -42.37 -33.87
CA MET A 12 2.45 -41.20 -33.96
C MET A 12 2.95 -39.98 -33.17
N GLU A 13 2.77 -38.83 -33.80
CA GLU A 13 2.79 -37.48 -33.25
C GLU A 13 1.78 -37.30 -32.10
N GLY A 14 2.06 -36.46 -31.11
CA GLY A 14 1.02 -35.97 -30.18
C GLY A 14 1.55 -35.36 -28.88
N PRO A 15 0.88 -34.33 -28.33
CA PRO A 15 1.49 -33.22 -27.61
C PRO A 15 1.79 -33.49 -26.14
N THR A 16 2.77 -32.76 -25.60
CA THR A 16 3.02 -32.58 -24.16
C THR A 16 1.72 -32.32 -23.40
N PRO A 17 1.33 -33.17 -22.43
CA PRO A 17 0.21 -32.88 -21.58
C PRO A 17 0.64 -31.85 -20.54
N VAL A 18 -0.03 -30.70 -20.62
CA VAL A 18 -0.48 -29.84 -19.52
C VAL A 18 0.44 -29.72 -18.30
N SER A 19 0.95 -28.50 -18.09
CA SER A 19 1.39 -28.03 -16.78
C SER A 19 0.23 -28.20 -15.78
N GLU A 20 0.20 -29.33 -15.08
CA GLU A 20 -0.55 -29.49 -13.85
C GLU A 20 0.04 -28.51 -12.85
N ASN A 21 -0.57 -27.32 -12.74
CA ASN A 21 -0.52 -26.57 -11.50
C ASN A 21 -1.34 -27.40 -10.50
N PRO A 22 -0.72 -28.06 -9.49
CA PRO A 22 -1.40 -28.99 -8.56
C PRO A 22 -2.36 -28.29 -7.58
N HIS A 23 -2.72 -27.04 -7.86
CA HIS A 23 -3.39 -26.14 -6.96
C HIS A 23 -4.74 -25.66 -7.47
N ALA A 24 -5.20 -26.16 -8.63
CA ALA A 24 -6.55 -25.89 -9.12
C ALA A 24 -7.63 -26.70 -8.38
N GLU A 25 -7.27 -27.80 -7.71
CA GLU A 25 -8.25 -28.73 -7.10
C GLU A 25 -8.67 -28.32 -5.67
N TYR A 26 -7.80 -27.63 -4.94
CA TYR A 26 -8.14 -27.03 -3.65
C TYR A 26 -8.44 -25.57 -3.92
N GLY A 27 -9.65 -25.09 -3.63
CA GLY A 27 -10.14 -23.71 -3.85
C GLY A 27 -9.35 -22.58 -3.15
N LEU A 28 -8.05 -22.77 -2.91
CA LEU A 28 -7.06 -21.79 -2.51
C LEU A 28 -6.89 -20.70 -3.56
N THR A 29 -7.14 -20.95 -4.85
CA THR A 29 -7.13 -19.88 -5.87
C THR A 29 -8.19 -18.83 -5.57
N GLU A 30 -9.41 -19.25 -5.23
CA GLU A 30 -10.52 -18.34 -4.94
C GLU A 30 -10.32 -17.61 -3.61
N ASN A 31 -9.77 -18.29 -2.59
CA ASN A 31 -9.47 -17.68 -1.31
C ASN A 31 -8.31 -16.67 -1.42
N VAL A 32 -7.25 -16.99 -2.17
CA VAL A 32 -6.12 -16.08 -2.43
C VAL A 32 -6.55 -14.90 -3.29
N GLN A 33 -7.41 -15.11 -4.30
CA GLN A 33 -8.01 -14.04 -5.10
C GLN A 33 -8.85 -13.11 -4.21
N ARG A 34 -9.70 -13.66 -3.32
CA ARG A 34 -10.50 -12.87 -2.36
C ARG A 34 -9.65 -12.09 -1.37
N ILE A 35 -8.53 -12.65 -0.89
CA ILE A 35 -7.59 -11.94 0.00
C ILE A 35 -6.89 -10.79 -0.75
N ALA A 36 -6.41 -11.03 -1.97
CA ALA A 36 -5.77 -10.01 -2.80
C ALA A 36 -6.76 -8.90 -3.21
N GLU A 37 -8.01 -9.22 -3.50
CA GLU A 37 -9.08 -8.25 -3.78
C GLU A 37 -9.50 -7.48 -2.51
N ASN A 38 -9.51 -8.12 -1.35
CA ASN A 38 -9.81 -7.46 -0.07
C ASN A 38 -8.66 -6.54 0.38
N GLU A 39 -7.40 -6.87 0.07
CA GLU A 39 -6.25 -5.99 0.32
C GLU A 39 -6.24 -4.77 -0.62
N LYS A 40 -6.57 -4.99 -1.91
CA LYS A 40 -6.69 -3.91 -2.90
C LYS A 40 -7.85 -2.96 -2.58
N SER A 41 -8.98 -3.49 -2.12
CA SER A 41 -10.11 -2.68 -1.67
C SER A 41 -9.94 -2.03 -0.29
N ASN A 42 -9.01 -2.50 0.55
CA ASN A 42 -8.63 -1.79 1.79
C ASN A 42 -7.69 -0.60 1.50
N ALA A 43 -6.72 -0.79 0.59
CA ALA A 43 -5.84 0.27 0.12
C ALA A 43 -6.60 1.35 -0.68
N GLU A 44 -7.61 0.96 -1.47
CA GLU A 44 -8.42 1.90 -2.25
C GLU A 44 -9.57 2.55 -1.46
N LYS A 45 -9.96 2.05 -0.28
CA LYS A 45 -10.93 2.74 0.61
C LYS A 45 -10.30 3.85 1.46
N ILE A 46 -8.98 4.01 1.40
CA ILE A 46 -8.31 5.25 1.82
C ILE A 46 -8.47 6.34 0.73
N SER A 47 -9.04 5.99 -0.43
CA SER A 47 -9.41 6.98 -1.43
C SER A 47 -10.65 7.78 -0.97
N LYS A 48 -10.39 9.04 -0.61
CA LYS A 48 -11.30 10.17 -0.78
C LYS A 48 -12.62 10.15 0.01
N GLN A 49 -12.72 9.41 1.11
CA GLN A 49 -13.64 9.88 2.13
C GLN A 49 -13.03 11.15 2.70
N LYS A 50 -13.38 12.31 2.12
CA LYS A 50 -13.06 13.63 2.66
C LYS A 50 -13.45 13.57 4.13
N VAL A 51 -12.46 13.45 5.00
CA VAL A 51 -12.69 13.44 6.44
C VAL A 51 -13.30 14.79 6.74
N ASP A 52 -14.52 14.80 7.28
CA ASP A 52 -15.15 16.05 7.69
C ASP A 52 -14.42 16.56 8.93
N LEU A 53 -13.42 17.42 8.70
CA LEU A 53 -12.57 17.99 9.72
C LEU A 53 -13.37 18.65 10.86
N GLN A 54 -14.57 19.16 10.56
CA GLN A 54 -15.41 19.85 11.55
C GLN A 54 -16.07 18.89 12.55
N SER A 55 -16.22 17.62 12.18
CA SER A 55 -16.82 16.58 13.02
C SER A 55 -15.80 15.85 13.91
N LEU A 56 -14.51 16.06 13.67
CA LEU A 56 -13.46 15.33 14.35
C LEU A 56 -13.36 15.72 15.83
N PRO A 57 -13.06 14.76 16.73
CA PRO A 57 -12.59 15.08 18.07
C PRO A 57 -11.36 15.99 18.01
N THR A 58 -11.23 16.90 18.99
CA THR A 58 -10.20 17.95 18.99
C THR A 58 -8.79 17.43 18.70
N ARG A 59 -8.40 16.30 19.31
CA ARG A 59 -7.09 15.71 19.09
C ARG A 59 -6.87 15.29 17.64
N ALA A 60 -7.85 14.59 17.04
CA ALA A 60 -7.77 14.13 15.67
C ALA A 60 -7.74 15.31 14.67
N TYR A 61 -8.51 16.37 14.94
CA TYR A 61 -8.47 17.60 14.13
C TYR A 61 -7.07 18.22 14.11
N LEU A 62 -6.44 18.35 15.29
CA LEU A 62 -5.10 18.93 15.39
C LEU A 62 -4.04 18.02 14.74
N ASP A 63 -4.14 16.71 14.96
CA ASP A 63 -3.23 15.70 14.40
C ASP A 63 -3.24 15.71 12.86
N GLN A 64 -4.41 15.94 12.26
CA GLN A 64 -4.57 16.03 10.80
C GLN A 64 -4.18 17.40 10.23
N THR A 65 -4.50 18.50 10.91
CA THR A 65 -4.35 19.84 10.32
C THR A 65 -2.99 20.50 10.56
N VAL A 66 -2.52 20.54 11.80
CA VAL A 66 -1.43 21.46 12.20
C VAL A 66 -0.28 20.79 12.94
N VAL A 67 -0.49 19.64 13.58
CA VAL A 67 0.54 18.97 14.38
C VAL A 67 1.78 18.62 13.55
N PRO A 68 1.69 18.07 12.32
CA PRO A 68 2.89 17.69 11.56
C PRO A 68 3.83 18.87 11.29
N ILE A 69 3.28 20.01 10.86
CA ILE A 69 4.07 21.21 10.58
C ILE A 69 4.58 21.87 11.87
N LEU A 70 3.80 21.84 12.95
CA LEU A 70 4.21 22.38 14.25
C LEU A 70 5.37 21.57 14.85
N LEU A 71 5.34 20.24 14.79
CA LEU A 71 6.44 19.41 15.28
C LEU A 71 7.75 19.72 14.55
N GLN A 72 7.70 19.89 13.23
CA GLN A 72 8.88 20.25 12.45
C GLN A 72 9.35 21.68 12.76
N GLY A 73 8.43 22.65 12.83
CA GLY A 73 8.74 24.05 13.14
C GLY A 73 9.33 24.22 14.54
N LEU A 74 8.77 23.53 15.54
CA LEU A 74 9.27 23.55 16.91
C LEU A 74 10.67 22.91 17.02
N SER A 75 10.95 21.86 16.25
CA SER A 75 12.28 21.23 16.20
C SER A 75 13.33 22.22 15.67
N VAL A 76 13.01 22.97 14.61
CA VAL A 76 13.90 24.01 14.07
C VAL A 76 14.04 25.17 15.05
N LEU A 77 12.93 25.64 15.63
CA LEU A 77 12.92 26.72 16.62
C LEU A 77 13.79 26.39 17.84
N ALA A 78 13.69 25.17 18.37
CA ALA A 78 14.48 24.72 19.52
C ALA A 78 15.98 24.67 19.23
N LYS A 79 16.36 24.42 17.97
CA LYS A 79 17.74 24.41 17.49
C LYS A 79 18.31 25.82 17.30
N GLU A 80 17.58 26.69 16.60
CA GLU A 80 18.05 28.04 16.22
C GLU A 80 17.94 29.05 17.38
N ARG A 81 16.96 28.88 18.28
CA ARG A 81 16.66 29.79 19.40
C ARG A 81 16.71 31.28 19.03
N PRO A 82 15.93 31.71 18.03
CA PRO A 82 15.92 33.09 17.56
C PRO A 82 15.38 34.06 18.63
N PRO A 83 15.71 35.36 18.55
CA PRO A 83 15.29 36.36 19.55
C PRO A 83 13.77 36.55 19.64
N ASN A 84 13.05 36.38 18.51
CA ASN A 84 11.59 36.45 18.44
C ASN A 84 11.01 35.06 18.08
N PRO A 85 10.86 34.15 19.05
CA PRO A 85 10.50 32.76 18.76
C PRO A 85 9.12 32.58 18.13
N ILE A 86 8.15 33.42 18.53
CA ILE A 86 6.77 33.36 18.01
C ILE A 86 6.73 33.81 16.54
N GLU A 87 7.38 34.94 16.24
CA GLU A 87 7.45 35.49 14.87
C GLU A 87 8.16 34.53 13.92
N PHE A 88 9.28 33.95 14.37
CA PHE A 88 9.98 32.93 13.62
C PHE A 88 9.10 31.72 13.31
N LEU A 89 8.39 31.20 14.32
CA LEU A 89 7.51 30.03 14.12
C LEU A 89 6.36 30.36 13.17
N ALA A 90 5.72 31.51 13.31
CA ALA A 90 4.67 31.95 12.39
C ALA A 90 5.18 32.06 10.95
N ALA A 91 6.35 32.68 10.75
CA ALA A 91 7.00 32.75 9.44
C ALA A 91 7.35 31.36 8.88
N TYR A 92 7.81 30.45 9.74
CA TYR A 92 8.09 29.06 9.38
C TYR A 92 6.83 28.35 8.89
N LEU A 93 5.71 28.49 9.61
CA LEU A 93 4.44 27.88 9.23
C LEU A 93 3.96 28.40 7.88
N LEU A 94 3.98 29.73 7.66
CA LEU A 94 3.55 30.33 6.39
C LEU A 94 4.43 29.92 5.21
N LYS A 95 5.75 29.86 5.40
CA LYS A 95 6.70 29.48 4.35
C LYS A 95 6.56 28.01 3.95
N ASN A 96 6.22 27.13 4.88
CA ASN A 96 6.17 25.69 4.65
C ASN A 96 4.75 25.14 4.45
N LYS A 97 3.70 25.97 4.60
CA LYS A 97 2.28 25.60 4.53
C LYS A 97 1.92 24.65 3.38
N SER A 98 2.33 24.96 2.15
CA SER A 98 2.00 24.17 0.95
C SER A 98 2.49 22.72 1.01
N GLN A 99 3.58 22.44 1.72
CA GLN A 99 4.12 21.09 1.85
C GLN A 99 3.29 20.19 2.78
N PHE A 100 2.38 20.79 3.56
CA PHE A 100 1.58 20.08 4.56
C PHE A 100 0.08 20.13 4.26
N GLU A 101 -0.42 21.06 3.44
CA GLU A 101 -1.84 21.12 3.07
C GLU A 101 -2.27 19.98 2.14
N ASP A 102 -1.46 19.60 1.16
CA ASP A 102 -1.81 18.59 0.16
C ASP A 102 -1.71 17.13 0.67
N ARG A 103 -1.26 16.95 1.92
CA ARG A 103 -1.10 15.64 2.57
C ARG A 103 -2.34 15.18 3.34
N ASN A 104 -3.39 16.01 3.40
CA ASN A 104 -4.65 15.73 4.09
C ASN A 104 -5.81 15.50 3.12
#